data_AF-A0A7X6X4L5-F1
#
_entry.id   AF-A0A7X6X4L5-F1
#
_cell.length_a   1.000
_cell.length_b   1.000
_cell.length_c   1.000
_cell.angle_alpha   90.00
_cell.angle_beta   90.00
_cell.angle_gamma   90.00
#
_symmetry.space_group_name_H-M   'P 1'
#
loop_
_entity.id
_entity.type
_entity.pdbx_description
1 polymer ?
#
loop_
_entity_poly.entity_id
_entity_poly.type
_entity_poly.pdbx_seq_one_letter_code
_entity_poly.pdbx_strand_id
1 'polypeptide(L)'
;MPTEKPELLLLIENDKMLQFIKSINNVMDITIDVNDNLGFPLVEHNYYTGFCKYICSTEKGLRRCIESKASVGFHSANKGQVAMAPCHAGALVMALPIIVQDLFLGSITCCQIHLEVPNEKTLGKMLKATSDLGFTREMLVDSFLQIKVISHEKCAAISNLIQFVVNYITELIFRAKEQY
;
A
#
# COMPACT_ATOMS: atom_id res chain seq x y z
N MET A 1 0.21 -12.98 19.13
CA MET A 1 -1.21 -12.91 19.50
C MET A 1 -1.90 -12.12 18.40
N PRO A 2 -3.00 -12.60 17.81
CA PRO A 2 -3.70 -11.84 16.79
C PRO A 2 -4.30 -10.60 17.48
N THR A 3 -3.80 -9.43 17.11
CA THR A 3 -4.30 -8.14 17.61
C THR A 3 -5.70 -7.95 17.04
N GLU A 4 -6.69 -7.80 17.93
CA GLU A 4 -8.06 -7.45 17.57
C GLU A 4 -8.05 -6.23 16.65
N LYS A 5 -8.77 -6.33 15.52
CA LYS A 5 -8.96 -5.21 14.60
C LYS A 5 -9.61 -4.06 15.40
N PRO A 6 -9.13 -2.81 15.28
CA PRO A 6 -9.78 -1.67 15.93
C PRO A 6 -11.28 -1.64 15.58
N GLU A 7 -12.17 -1.40 16.54
CA GLU A 7 -13.63 -1.49 16.37
C GLU A 7 -14.17 -0.75 15.14
N LEU A 8 -13.54 0.35 14.74
CA LEU A 8 -13.96 1.13 13.59
C LEU A 8 -13.65 0.46 12.23
N LEU A 9 -12.59 -0.34 12.16
CA LEU A 9 -12.24 -1.15 10.98
C LEU A 9 -13.17 -2.37 10.81
N LEU A 10 -13.91 -2.74 11.86
CA LEU A 10 -15.00 -3.71 11.78
C LEU A 10 -16.29 -3.11 11.19
N LEU A 11 -16.42 -1.77 11.12
CA LEU A 11 -17.59 -1.10 10.55
C LEU A 11 -17.63 -1.12 9.02
N ILE A 12 -16.49 -1.32 8.36
CA ILE A 12 -16.47 -1.47 6.91
C ILE A 12 -16.51 -2.97 6.62
N GLU A 13 -17.64 -3.42 6.08
CA GLU A 13 -17.83 -4.81 5.69
C GLU A 13 -16.73 -5.23 4.69
N ASN A 14 -16.17 -6.43 4.87
CA ASN A 14 -15.04 -6.92 4.07
C ASN A 14 -15.36 -6.94 2.56
N ASP A 15 -16.62 -7.19 2.19
CA ASP A 15 -17.09 -7.18 0.80
C ASP A 15 -17.04 -5.77 0.18
N LYS A 16 -17.36 -4.72 0.94
CA LYS A 16 -17.23 -3.32 0.49
C LYS A 16 -15.77 -2.93 0.30
N MET A 17 -14.89 -3.31 1.23
CA MET A 17 -13.44 -3.11 1.08
C MET A 17 -12.91 -3.85 -0.15
N LEU A 18 -13.31 -5.11 -0.34
CA LEU A 18 -12.89 -5.89 -1.50
C LEU A 18 -13.43 -5.30 -2.81
N GLN A 19 -14.67 -4.80 -2.82
CA GLN A 19 -15.26 -4.12 -3.99
C GLN A 19 -14.53 -2.81 -4.31
N PHE A 20 -14.12 -2.04 -3.30
CA PHE A 20 -13.29 -0.84 -3.47
C PHE A 20 -11.93 -1.19 -4.07
N ILE A 21 -11.23 -2.16 -3.49
CA ILE A 21 -9.94 -2.66 -3.98
C ILE A 21 -10.06 -3.14 -5.42
N LYS A 22 -11.06 -3.97 -5.74
CA LYS A 22 -11.32 -4.50 -7.08
C LYS A 22 -11.60 -3.40 -8.08
N SER A 23 -12.46 -2.44 -7.73
CA SER A 23 -12.83 -1.32 -8.60
C SER A 23 -11.60 -0.49 -8.97
N ILE A 24 -10.72 -0.21 -8.00
CA ILE A 24 -9.52 0.58 -8.29
C ILE A 24 -8.47 -0.23 -9.05
N ASN A 25 -8.20 -1.48 -8.65
CA ASN A 25 -7.23 -2.33 -9.36
C ASN A 25 -7.59 -2.50 -10.85
N ASN A 26 -8.88 -2.64 -11.17
CA ASN A 26 -9.35 -2.81 -12.55
C ASN A 26 -9.24 -1.54 -13.41
N VAL A 27 -9.16 -0.36 -12.79
CA VAL A 27 -9.22 0.93 -13.51
C VAL A 27 -7.88 1.64 -13.51
N MET A 28 -7.10 1.53 -12.43
CA MET A 28 -5.96 2.42 -12.19
C MET A 28 -4.59 1.80 -12.50
N ASP A 29 -4.50 0.55 -12.95
CA ASP A 29 -3.24 -0.19 -13.17
C ASP A 29 -2.26 -0.07 -11.99
N ILE A 30 -2.81 0.02 -10.78
CA ILE A 30 -2.11 0.17 -9.51
C ILE A 30 -2.76 -0.78 -8.52
N THR A 31 -1.93 -1.41 -7.70
CA THR A 31 -2.44 -2.26 -6.62
C THR A 31 -2.66 -1.47 -5.36
N ILE A 32 -3.88 -1.56 -4.86
CA ILE A 32 -4.31 -0.99 -3.60
C ILE A 32 -4.53 -2.09 -2.57
N ASP A 33 -3.99 -1.86 -1.37
CA ASP A 33 -4.35 -2.59 -0.16
C ASP A 33 -4.99 -1.63 0.85
N VAL A 34 -5.84 -2.18 1.72
CA VAL A 34 -6.23 -1.51 2.97
C VAL A 34 -5.59 -2.29 4.10
N ASN A 35 -4.79 -1.61 4.92
CA ASN A 35 -4.00 -2.24 5.97
C ASN A 35 -4.35 -1.65 7.33
N ASP A 36 -4.15 -2.43 8.40
CA ASP A 36 -4.16 -1.92 9.76
C ASP A 36 -2.94 -1.01 10.04
N ASN A 37 -2.85 -0.50 11.26
CA ASN A 37 -1.76 0.36 11.71
C ASN A 37 -0.39 -0.35 11.83
N LEU A 38 -0.36 -1.69 11.75
CA LEU A 38 0.84 -2.51 11.72
C LEU A 38 1.20 -2.95 10.29
N GLY A 39 0.46 -2.49 9.27
CA GLY A 39 0.70 -2.78 7.86
C GLY A 39 0.15 -4.12 7.37
N PHE A 40 -0.59 -4.86 8.20
CA PHE A 40 -1.22 -6.11 7.78
C PHE A 40 -2.45 -5.82 6.93
N PRO A 41 -2.62 -6.53 5.81
CA PRO A 41 -3.80 -6.37 4.96
C PRO A 41 -5.06 -6.80 5.72
N LEU A 42 -6.10 -5.98 5.66
CA LEU A 42 -7.37 -6.27 6.33
C LEU A 42 -8.25 -7.24 5.54
N VAL A 43 -7.99 -7.33 4.23
CA VAL A 43 -8.67 -8.18 3.25
C VAL A 43 -7.61 -8.86 2.41
N GLU A 44 -7.73 -10.17 2.24
CA GLU A 44 -6.86 -10.94 1.35
C GLU A 44 -7.28 -10.82 -0.12
N HIS A 45 -6.30 -10.71 -1.01
CA HIS A 45 -6.51 -10.73 -2.45
C HIS A 45 -5.24 -11.11 -3.22
N ASN A 46 -5.37 -11.44 -4.50
CA ASN A 46 -4.28 -11.91 -5.36
C ASN A 46 -3.82 -10.88 -6.42
N TYR A 47 -3.88 -9.58 -6.11
CA TYR A 47 -3.49 -8.52 -7.06
C TYR A 47 -1.98 -8.23 -7.13
N TYR A 48 -1.16 -8.85 -6.27
CA TYR A 48 0.28 -8.79 -6.45
C TYR A 48 0.71 -9.58 -7.69
N THR A 49 1.52 -8.97 -8.54
CA THR A 49 2.00 -9.55 -9.81
C THR A 49 3.51 -9.41 -9.93
N GLY A 50 4.10 -10.16 -10.87
CA GLY A 50 5.53 -10.08 -11.22
C GLY A 50 6.46 -10.07 -10.01
N PHE A 51 7.35 -9.07 -9.96
CA PHE A 51 8.37 -8.91 -8.92
C PHE A 51 7.79 -8.96 -7.50
N CYS A 52 6.77 -8.16 -7.21
CA CYS A 52 6.22 -8.08 -5.85
C CYS A 52 5.55 -9.40 -5.44
N LYS A 53 4.95 -10.15 -6.38
CA LYS A 53 4.45 -11.50 -6.10
C LYS A 53 5.57 -12.45 -5.70
N TYR A 54 6.73 -12.40 -6.36
CA TYR A 54 7.89 -13.20 -5.98
C TYR A 54 8.42 -12.81 -4.60
N ILE A 55 8.62 -11.52 -4.33
CA ILE A 55 9.10 -11.07 -3.02
C ILE A 55 8.14 -11.56 -1.91
N CYS A 56 6.82 -11.39 -2.09
CA CYS A 56 5.80 -11.83 -1.15
C CYS A 56 5.65 -13.36 -1.03
N SER A 57 6.24 -14.16 -1.94
CA SER A 57 6.17 -15.63 -1.84
C SER A 57 7.14 -16.22 -0.83
N THR A 58 8.05 -15.41 -0.28
CA THR A 58 8.94 -15.79 0.83
C THR A 58 8.43 -15.17 2.13
N GLU A 59 8.53 -15.89 3.24
CA GLU A 59 8.14 -15.37 4.56
C GLU A 59 8.89 -14.07 4.89
N LYS A 60 10.20 -14.04 4.62
CA LYS A 60 11.06 -12.88 4.88
C LYS A 60 10.69 -11.68 4.01
N GLY A 61 10.43 -11.88 2.72
CA GLY A 61 10.03 -10.83 1.80
C GLY A 61 8.63 -10.29 2.12
N LEU A 62 7.67 -11.17 2.41
CA LEU A 62 6.33 -10.77 2.84
C LEU A 62 6.38 -9.91 4.12
N ARG A 63 7.14 -10.35 5.13
CA ARG A 63 7.31 -9.60 6.37
C ARG A 63 7.86 -8.19 6.12
N ARG A 64 8.90 -8.08 5.29
CA ARG A 64 9.49 -6.77 4.93
C ARG A 64 8.56 -5.90 4.09
N CYS A 65 7.70 -6.48 3.25
CA CYS A 65 6.64 -5.76 2.55
C CYS A 65 5.65 -5.15 3.54
N ILE A 66 5.18 -5.93 4.52
CA ILE A 66 4.27 -5.48 5.59
C ILE A 66 4.92 -4.36 6.41
N GLU A 67 6.16 -4.55 6.85
CA GLU A 67 6.94 -3.53 7.58
C GLU A 67 7.10 -2.23 6.77
N SER A 68 7.34 -2.34 5.46
CA SER A 68 7.43 -1.17 4.57
C SER A 68 6.11 -0.40 4.52
N LYS A 69 4.98 -1.11 4.36
CA LYS A 69 3.64 -0.51 4.34
C LYS A 69 3.31 0.16 5.67
N ALA A 70 3.61 -0.50 6.79
CA ALA A 70 3.43 0.04 8.14
C ALA A 70 4.19 1.35 8.34
N SER A 71 5.48 1.35 7.96
CA SER A 71 6.36 2.52 8.11
C SER A 71 5.86 3.73 7.30
N VAL A 72 5.50 3.52 6.02
CA VAL A 72 4.98 4.60 5.17
C VAL A 72 3.60 5.05 5.64
N GLY A 73 2.75 4.13 6.09
CA GLY A 73 1.45 4.44 6.68
C GLY A 73 1.56 5.31 7.94
N PHE A 74 2.47 4.97 8.85
CA PHE A 74 2.74 5.76 10.05
C PHE A 74 3.26 7.16 9.70
N HIS A 75 4.17 7.27 8.73
CA HIS A 75 4.67 8.57 8.25
C HIS A 75 3.57 9.42 7.62
N SER A 76 2.64 8.79 6.90
CA SER A 76 1.44 9.41 6.35
C SER A 76 0.54 9.96 7.46
N ALA A 77 0.32 9.17 8.51
CA ALA A 77 -0.49 9.57 9.67
C ALA A 77 0.10 10.78 10.40
N ASN A 78 1.41 10.79 10.66
CA ASN A 78 2.10 11.92 11.28
C ASN A 78 1.99 13.22 10.47
N LYS A 79 1.86 13.11 9.14
CA LYS A 79 1.65 14.26 8.26
C LYS A 79 0.18 14.64 8.10
N GLY A 80 -0.75 13.75 8.41
CA GLY A 80 -2.18 13.90 8.10
C GLY A 80 -2.50 13.90 6.60
N GLN A 81 -1.56 13.47 5.75
CA GLN A 81 -1.69 13.47 4.29
C GLN A 81 -0.83 12.37 3.68
N VAL A 82 -1.03 12.10 2.40
CA VAL A 82 -0.27 11.08 1.65
C VAL A 82 1.25 11.16 1.89
N ALA A 83 1.84 10.00 2.16
CA ALA A 83 3.29 9.79 2.15
C ALA A 83 3.68 8.85 1.01
N MET A 84 4.82 9.11 0.40
CA MET A 84 5.40 8.29 -0.67
C MET A 84 6.84 7.96 -0.33
N ALA A 85 7.21 6.69 -0.40
CA ALA A 85 8.58 6.22 -0.17
C ALA A 85 8.81 4.87 -0.86
N PRO A 86 10.06 4.51 -1.19
CA PRO A 86 10.36 3.16 -1.64
C PRO A 86 10.13 2.14 -0.52
N CYS A 87 9.64 0.95 -0.88
CA CYS A 87 9.64 -0.21 0.00
C CYS A 87 11.06 -0.74 0.19
N HIS A 88 11.20 -1.76 1.04
CA HIS A 88 12.48 -2.42 1.30
C HIS A 88 13.21 -2.90 0.02
N ALA A 89 12.47 -3.27 -1.03
CA ALA A 89 13.02 -3.77 -2.30
C ALA A 89 13.12 -2.67 -3.39
N GLY A 90 12.70 -1.44 -3.10
CA GLY A 90 12.89 -0.27 -3.97
C GLY A 90 11.69 0.15 -4.82
N ALA A 91 10.61 -0.64 -4.90
CA ALA A 91 9.37 -0.20 -5.55
C ALA A 91 8.63 0.83 -4.68
N LEU A 92 7.89 1.75 -5.29
CA LEU A 92 7.15 2.79 -4.57
C LEU A 92 6.01 2.21 -3.72
N VAL A 93 5.85 2.76 -2.51
CA VAL A 93 4.66 2.69 -1.68
C VAL A 93 4.14 4.10 -1.49
N MET A 94 2.88 4.32 -1.83
CA MET A 94 2.13 5.50 -1.42
C MET A 94 1.16 5.06 -0.32
N ALA A 95 1.05 5.80 0.77
CA ALA A 95 0.10 5.49 1.84
C ALA A 95 -0.74 6.71 2.18
N LEU A 96 -2.04 6.51 2.34
CA LEU A 96 -3.00 7.49 2.83
C LEU A 96 -3.50 7.01 4.20
N PRO A 97 -3.52 7.89 5.22
CA PRO A 97 -3.81 7.45 6.57
C PRO A 97 -5.32 7.39 6.81
N ILE A 98 -5.76 6.39 7.56
CA ILE A 98 -7.11 6.26 8.08
C ILE A 98 -7.05 6.70 9.54
N ILE A 99 -7.50 7.94 9.80
CA ILE A 99 -7.49 8.56 11.12
C ILE A 99 -8.92 8.88 11.51
N VAL A 100 -9.33 8.47 12.71
CA VAL A 100 -10.63 8.81 13.28
C VAL A 100 -10.46 9.18 14.74
N GLN A 101 -11.01 10.34 15.13
CA GLN A 101 -10.83 10.90 16.48
C GLN A 101 -9.36 10.92 16.90
N ASP A 102 -8.49 11.41 16.00
CA ASP A 102 -7.03 11.49 16.18
C ASP A 102 -6.29 10.16 16.36
N LEU A 103 -6.98 9.02 16.24
CA LEU A 103 -6.38 7.69 16.31
C LEU A 103 -6.01 7.17 14.92
N PHE A 104 -4.75 6.79 14.73
CA PHE A 104 -4.28 6.11 13.52
C PHE A 104 -4.71 4.64 13.51
N LEU A 105 -5.68 4.32 12.65
CA LEU A 105 -6.26 2.99 12.55
C LEU A 105 -5.56 2.11 11.51
N GLY A 106 -4.96 2.73 10.50
CA GLY A 106 -4.33 2.03 9.40
C GLY A 106 -4.19 2.90 8.16
N SER A 107 -3.93 2.28 7.01
CA SER A 107 -3.70 3.04 5.78
C SER A 107 -4.19 2.34 4.53
N ILE A 108 -4.64 3.14 3.57
CA ILE A 108 -4.82 2.70 2.18
C ILE A 108 -3.47 2.86 1.48
N THR A 109 -2.91 1.78 0.95
CA THR A 109 -1.61 1.82 0.27
C THR A 109 -1.72 1.50 -1.20
N CYS A 110 -1.08 2.31 -2.04
CA CYS A 110 -0.85 2.03 -3.45
C CYS A 110 0.59 1.57 -3.65
N CYS A 111 0.81 0.48 -4.40
CA CYS A 111 2.15 -0.11 -4.56
C CYS A 111 2.32 -0.78 -5.93
N GLN A 112 3.49 -1.41 -6.14
CA GLN A 112 3.93 -2.00 -7.42
C GLN A 112 4.15 -0.95 -8.52
N ILE A 113 4.82 0.14 -8.18
CA ILE A 113 5.02 1.29 -9.06
C ILE A 113 6.49 1.72 -9.04
N HIS A 114 6.98 2.16 -10.19
CA HIS A 114 8.18 2.99 -10.31
C HIS A 114 7.79 4.43 -10.64
N LEU A 115 8.52 5.41 -10.11
CA LEU A 115 8.35 6.83 -10.50
C LEU A 115 9.14 7.17 -11.76
N GLU A 116 10.21 6.42 -12.00
CA GLU A 116 11.11 6.55 -13.14
C GLU A 116 11.63 5.17 -13.52
N VAL A 117 12.10 5.01 -14.77
CA VAL A 117 12.71 3.74 -15.21
C VAL A 117 13.92 3.44 -14.31
N PRO A 118 14.01 2.25 -13.67
CA PRO A 118 15.14 1.92 -12.81
C PRO A 118 16.48 1.96 -13.56
N ASN A 119 17.41 2.75 -13.05
CA ASN A 119 18.80 2.75 -13.52
C ASN A 119 19.64 1.69 -12.80
N GLU A 120 20.91 1.52 -13.21
CA GLU A 120 21.83 0.54 -12.63
C GLU A 120 22.01 0.67 -11.12
N LYS A 121 22.01 1.91 -10.60
CA LYS A 121 22.12 2.17 -9.16
C LYS A 121 20.88 1.66 -8.41
N THR A 122 19.68 1.87 -8.97
CA THR A 122 18.43 1.36 -8.43
C THR A 122 18.41 -0.18 -8.46
N LEU A 123 18.83 -0.79 -9.57
CA LEU A 123 18.96 -2.25 -9.69
C LEU A 123 19.95 -2.82 -8.67
N GLY A 124 21.11 -2.17 -8.48
CA GLY A 124 22.12 -2.58 -7.50
C GLY A 124 21.60 -2.53 -6.06
N LYS A 125 20.82 -1.51 -5.71
CA LYS A 125 20.16 -1.42 -4.40
C LYS A 125 19.13 -2.53 -4.21
N MET A 126 18.28 -2.75 -5.21
CA MET A 126 17.26 -3.81 -5.19
C MET A 126 17.91 -5.19 -4.99
N LEU A 127 18.96 -5.51 -5.75
CA LEU A 127 19.66 -6.78 -5.66
C LEU A 127 20.32 -6.98 -4.29
N LYS A 128 20.91 -5.92 -3.72
CA LYS A 128 21.47 -5.97 -2.36
C LYS A 128 20.37 -6.19 -1.32
N ALA A 129 19.21 -5.57 -1.47
CA ALA A 129 18.10 -5.66 -0.52
C ALA A 129 17.38 -7.02 -0.56
N THR A 130 17.55 -7.78 -1.65
CA THR A 130 16.85 -9.05 -1.91
C THR A 130 17.78 -10.26 -2.01
N SER A 131 19.10 -10.08 -1.80
CA SER A 131 20.12 -11.13 -1.96
C SER A 131 19.93 -12.34 -1.04
N ASP A 132 19.20 -12.16 0.07
CA ASP A 132 18.94 -13.16 1.08
C ASP A 132 17.57 -13.83 0.94
N LEU A 133 16.85 -13.57 -0.15
CA LEU A 133 15.54 -14.14 -0.45
C LEU A 133 15.61 -15.40 -1.33
N GLY A 134 16.80 -15.77 -1.80
CA GLY A 134 17.03 -17.02 -2.56
C GLY A 134 16.61 -16.98 -4.03
N PHE A 135 16.42 -15.78 -4.59
CA PHE A 135 16.09 -15.59 -6.01
C PHE A 135 17.34 -15.33 -6.87
N THR A 136 17.29 -15.73 -8.15
CA THR A 136 18.37 -15.43 -9.09
C THR A 136 18.38 -13.96 -9.47
N ARG A 137 19.56 -13.45 -9.83
CA ARG A 137 19.73 -12.05 -10.25
C ARG A 137 18.86 -11.74 -11.47
N GLU A 138 18.88 -12.63 -12.46
CA GLU A 138 18.17 -12.49 -13.74
C GLU A 138 16.67 -12.34 -13.48
N MET A 139 16.09 -13.25 -12.69
CA MET A 139 14.66 -13.21 -12.37
C MET A 139 14.26 -11.92 -11.64
N LEU A 140 15.07 -11.47 -10.68
CA LEU A 140 14.82 -10.23 -9.95
C LEU A 140 14.90 -9.00 -10.85
N VAL A 141 15.95 -8.90 -11.67
CA VAL A 141 16.15 -7.75 -12.58
C VAL A 141 15.03 -7.71 -13.62
N ASP A 142 14.76 -8.82 -14.30
CA ASP A 142 13.76 -8.88 -15.36
C ASP A 142 12.38 -8.49 -14.81
N SER A 143 11.95 -9.13 -13.72
CA SER A 143 10.64 -8.85 -13.14
C SER A 143 10.54 -7.45 -12.52
N PHE A 144 11.61 -6.91 -11.95
CA PHE A 144 11.63 -5.55 -11.38
C PHE A 144 11.51 -4.47 -12.45
N LEU A 145 12.13 -4.69 -13.62
CA LEU A 145 12.02 -3.79 -14.78
C LEU A 145 10.63 -3.83 -15.43
N GLN A 146 9.87 -4.92 -15.25
CA GLN A 146 8.48 -5.00 -15.72
C GLN A 146 7.48 -4.28 -14.80
N ILE A 147 7.90 -3.83 -13.61
CA ILE A 147 7.05 -2.99 -12.76
C ILE A 147 6.75 -1.69 -13.51
N LYS A 148 5.47 -1.30 -13.51
CA LYS A 148 5.00 -0.15 -14.26
C LYS A 148 5.63 1.16 -13.76
N VAL A 149 6.01 2.01 -14.71
CA VAL A 149 6.41 3.40 -14.44
C VAL A 149 5.18 4.30 -14.49
N ILE A 150 4.96 5.08 -13.44
CA ILE A 150 3.86 6.04 -13.29
C ILE A 150 4.45 7.37 -12.86
N SER A 151 4.06 8.47 -13.54
CA SER A 151 4.58 9.79 -13.22
C SER A 151 4.11 10.28 -11.85
N HIS A 152 4.88 11.21 -11.27
CA HIS A 152 4.52 11.85 -10.02
C HIS A 152 3.15 12.53 -10.07
N GLU A 153 2.79 13.16 -11.20
CA GLU A 153 1.49 13.82 -11.37
C GLU A 153 0.34 12.81 -11.32
N LYS A 154 0.51 11.65 -11.97
CA LYS A 154 -0.50 10.58 -11.92
C LYS A 154 -0.61 9.97 -10.52
N CYS A 155 0.51 9.76 -9.83
CA CYS A 155 0.52 9.36 -8.42
C CYS A 155 -0.24 10.37 -7.55
N ALA A 156 0.05 11.66 -7.69
CA ALA A 156 -0.61 12.73 -6.94
C ALA A 156 -2.12 12.79 -7.22
N ALA A 157 -2.53 12.67 -8.48
CA ALA A 157 -3.95 12.67 -8.86
C ALA A 157 -4.72 11.49 -8.21
N ILE A 158 -4.12 10.30 -8.20
CA ILE A 158 -4.71 9.10 -7.59
C ILE A 158 -4.80 9.27 -6.06
N SER A 159 -3.74 9.77 -5.43
CA SER A 159 -3.76 10.06 -4.00
C SER A 159 -4.82 11.11 -3.63
N ASN A 160 -4.94 12.19 -4.40
CA ASN A 160 -5.95 13.22 -4.15
C ASN A 160 -7.37 12.66 -4.26
N LEU A 161 -7.64 11.82 -5.26
CA LEU A 161 -8.94 11.18 -5.43
C LEU A 161 -9.28 10.26 -4.26
N ILE A 162 -8.35 9.39 -3.86
CA ILE A 162 -8.58 8.47 -2.72
C ILE A 162 -8.77 9.29 -1.44
N GLN A 163 -7.97 10.31 -1.20
CA GLN A 163 -8.09 11.17 -0.02
C GLN A 163 -9.46 11.88 0.03
N PHE A 164 -9.92 12.40 -1.11
CA PHE A 164 -11.23 13.02 -1.22
C PHE A 164 -12.36 12.05 -0.85
N VAL A 165 -12.32 10.83 -1.40
CA VAL A 165 -13.33 9.79 -1.10
C VAL A 165 -13.30 9.41 0.37
N VAL A 166 -12.12 9.18 0.95
CA VAL A 166 -11.97 8.85 2.37
C VAL A 166 -12.50 9.97 3.26
N ASN A 167 -12.12 11.22 3.00
CA ASN A 167 -12.57 12.37 3.79
C ASN A 167 -14.09 12.52 3.73
N TYR A 168 -14.69 12.36 2.54
CA TYR A 168 -16.13 12.44 2.35
C TYR A 168 -16.88 11.33 3.10
N ILE A 169 -16.39 10.08 3.05
CA ILE A 169 -16.99 8.97 3.81
C ILE A 169 -16.90 9.23 5.31
N THR A 170 -15.74 9.66 5.81
CA THR A 170 -15.54 9.98 7.22
C THR A 170 -16.49 11.09 7.68
N GLU A 171 -16.68 12.13 6.87
CA GLU A 171 -17.61 13.22 7.14
C GLU A 171 -19.07 12.75 7.21
N LEU A 172 -19.50 11.88 6.28
CA LEU A 172 -20.85 11.30 6.30
C LEU A 172 -21.10 10.46 7.56
N ILE A 173 -20.13 9.63 7.97
CA ILE A 173 -20.22 8.82 9.19
C ILE A 173 -20.32 9.72 10.43
N PHE A 174 -19.52 10.78 10.49
CA PHE A 174 -19.56 11.74 11.59
C PHE A 174 -20.93 12.42 11.70
N ARG A 175 -21.46 12.92 10.58
CA ARG A 175 -22.79 13.56 10.53
C ARG A 175 -23.92 12.62 10.93
N ALA A 176 -23.83 11.34 10.57
CA ALA A 176 -24.83 10.34 10.95
C ALA A 176 -24.82 10.05 12.45
N LYS A 177 -23.66 10.10 13.12
CA LYS A 177 -23.54 9.90 14.58
C LYS A 177 -24.04 11.08 15.40
N GLU A 178 -23.93 12.31 14.91
CA GLU A 178 -24.43 13.53 15.59
C GLU A 178 -25.96 13.70 15.50
N GLN A 179 -26.65 12.87 14.71
CA GLN A 179 -28.11 12.88 14.57
C GLN A 179 -28.83 11.90 15.53
N TYR A 180 -28.07 11.20 16.38
CA TYR A 180 -28.54 10.30 17.43
C TYR A 180 -27.94 10.68 18.78
#